data_AF-A0AAV1HQH8-F1
#
_entry.id   AF-A0AAV1HQH8-F1
#
_cell.length_a   1.000
_cell.length_b   1.000
_cell.length_c   1.000
_cell.angle_alpha   90.00
_cell.angle_beta   90.00
_cell.angle_gamma   90.00
#
_symmetry.space_group_name_H-M   'P 1'
#
loop_
_entity.id
_entity.type
_entity.pdbx_description
1 polymer ?
#
loop_
_entity_poly.entity_id
_entity_poly.type
_entity_poly.pdbx_seq_one_letter_code
_entity_poly.pdbx_strand_id
1 'polypeptide(L)'
;MILEADVTLEGYGTPNEKPIPIMAHPPEITSDNTLDQWLDAVLASRKGIKLDFKSLASVGHSLDLLREKNSSGGINRPVWLNADILRGPNVPGFMPQVNGSRFLELIQEKFPDVTLSPGWMVAYAPPLFTETYSRTMVEDMYNMVKNVPQQVTFPVHALLVQRGWQHISWLLSQSPRFSLTLWQGSTHPNVSDLLFIRDNSHPARVYYDIYEPTLSEFKQAARQQGRVWRFYPGGNLMNFLNPANSSDLDLPSTVIQPSSLDVSWFTVTDRTSLLAQLLDGASGMLVVPVTSNRNQHGVPVVESSEGSSEVFTLQDVLQMLGHRADAPWGLYLRICAQQLLEACLNLLHSAYSRGELYRPIWIGMESLQRTQDIKEFASTVERLFPYVTLVFKELNWPPSAPQTVTGLSLSQRPALHLNTAALPKGQETLSFVVDLMDRYDLIVEDDKINSAGVLADLKQLITQGKRRANTNIYILNNQP
;
A
#
# COMPACT_ATOMS: atom_id res chain seq x y z
N MET A 1 16.50 18.96 -3.91
CA MET A 1 16.39 18.99 -5.39
C MET A 1 17.53 18.17 -5.95
N ILE A 2 17.18 17.18 -6.76
CA ILE A 2 18.09 16.29 -7.45
C ILE A 2 18.10 16.72 -8.92
N LEU A 3 19.25 16.63 -9.59
CA LEU A 3 19.37 16.80 -11.04
C LEU A 3 19.44 15.43 -11.68
N GLU A 4 18.66 15.24 -12.74
CA GLU A 4 18.54 14.00 -13.47
C GLU A 4 19.25 14.09 -14.82
N ALA A 5 19.88 12.98 -15.22
CA ALA A 5 20.47 12.80 -16.53
C ALA A 5 20.03 11.45 -17.11
N ASP A 6 19.43 11.47 -18.31
CA ASP A 6 19.29 10.27 -19.12
C ASP A 6 20.67 9.87 -19.66
N VAL A 7 21.08 8.63 -19.47
CA VAL A 7 22.44 8.17 -19.79
C VAL A 7 22.42 7.02 -20.80
N THR A 8 23.15 7.23 -21.90
CA THR A 8 23.49 6.21 -22.89
C THR A 8 24.95 6.36 -23.34
N LEU A 9 25.36 5.64 -24.39
CA LEU A 9 26.68 5.75 -24.99
C LEU A 9 26.66 6.60 -26.27
N GLU A 10 27.75 7.32 -26.53
CA GLU A 10 27.96 8.03 -27.79
C GLU A 10 27.85 7.05 -28.98
N GLY A 11 26.95 7.33 -29.91
CA GLY A 11 26.66 6.45 -31.05
C GLY A 11 25.83 5.21 -30.70
N TYR A 12 25.08 5.22 -29.59
CA TYR A 12 24.27 4.10 -29.09
C TYR A 12 23.49 3.37 -30.20
N GLY A 13 23.60 2.04 -30.23
CA GLY A 13 22.86 1.20 -31.17
C GLY A 13 23.35 1.26 -32.62
N THR A 14 24.53 1.84 -32.87
CA THR A 14 25.16 1.90 -34.20
C THR A 14 26.53 1.23 -34.21
N PRO A 15 27.10 0.91 -35.39
CA PRO A 15 28.48 0.42 -35.49
C PRO A 15 29.55 1.38 -34.96
N ASN A 16 29.21 2.65 -34.74
CA ASN A 16 30.11 3.70 -34.26
C ASN A 16 29.98 3.94 -32.74
N GLU A 17 29.29 3.06 -32.01
CA GLU A 17 29.14 3.17 -30.55
C GLU A 17 30.51 3.22 -29.85
N LYS A 18 30.70 4.20 -28.97
CA LYS A 18 31.92 4.41 -28.19
C LYS A 18 31.62 4.20 -26.71
N PRO A 19 32.58 3.72 -25.90
CA PRO A 19 32.44 3.55 -24.45
C PRO A 19 32.50 4.90 -23.69
N ILE A 20 31.81 5.92 -24.19
CA ILE A 20 31.76 7.28 -23.65
C ILE A 20 30.31 7.53 -23.23
N PRO A 21 30.02 7.54 -21.92
CA PRO A 21 28.69 7.88 -21.43
C PRO A 21 28.34 9.35 -21.75
N ILE A 22 27.14 9.56 -22.26
CA ILE A 22 26.62 10.87 -22.65
C ILE A 22 25.23 11.10 -22.06
N MET A 23 24.86 12.37 -21.96
CA MET A 23 23.50 12.76 -21.60
C MET A 23 22.58 12.71 -22.80
N ALA A 24 21.87 11.60 -23.01
CA ALA A 24 20.92 11.46 -24.10
C ALA A 24 19.81 10.46 -23.77
N HIS A 25 18.59 10.82 -24.18
CA HIS A 25 17.42 9.94 -24.17
C HIS A 25 17.13 9.50 -25.61
N PRO A 26 17.05 8.18 -25.90
CA PRO A 26 16.68 7.70 -27.23
C PRO A 26 15.39 8.35 -27.74
N PRO A 27 15.30 8.71 -29.04
CA PRO A 27 16.16 8.27 -30.13
C PRO A 27 17.48 9.05 -30.28
N GLU A 28 17.77 10.02 -29.40
CA GLU A 28 19.06 10.71 -29.43
C GLU A 28 20.19 9.77 -29.03
N ILE A 29 21.25 9.73 -29.86
CA ILE A 29 22.41 8.85 -29.69
C ILE A 29 23.73 9.63 -29.60
N THR A 30 23.66 10.96 -29.61
CA THR A 30 24.79 11.89 -29.48
C THR A 30 24.38 13.03 -28.54
N SER A 31 25.33 13.67 -27.88
CA SER A 31 25.06 14.81 -27.00
C SER A 31 26.23 15.77 -26.96
N ASP A 32 25.94 17.06 -26.83
CA ASP A 32 26.95 18.09 -26.57
C ASP A 32 27.57 17.95 -25.15
N ASN A 33 26.93 17.17 -24.27
CA ASN A 33 27.39 16.94 -22.90
C ASN A 33 27.75 15.46 -22.68
N THR A 34 29.02 15.20 -22.38
CA THR A 34 29.39 13.91 -21.78
C THR A 34 28.86 13.83 -20.35
N LEU A 35 28.66 12.61 -19.86
CA LEU A 35 28.29 12.43 -18.45
C LEU A 35 29.37 12.99 -17.51
N ASP A 36 30.64 12.86 -17.89
CA ASP A 36 31.77 13.35 -17.10
C ASP A 36 31.70 14.89 -16.88
N GLN A 37 31.47 15.65 -17.95
CA GLN A 37 31.30 17.09 -17.91
C GLN A 37 30.07 17.51 -17.07
N TRP A 38 28.97 16.76 -17.21
CA TRP A 38 27.79 17.02 -16.42
C TRP A 38 28.02 16.73 -14.93
N LEU A 39 28.71 15.64 -14.59
CA LEU A 39 29.07 15.31 -13.22
C LEU A 39 29.90 16.42 -12.60
N ASP A 40 30.89 16.98 -13.32
CA ASP A 40 31.67 18.12 -12.83
C ASP A 40 30.78 19.34 -12.50
N ALA A 41 29.84 19.66 -13.40
CA ALA A 41 28.90 20.76 -13.19
C ALA A 41 27.97 20.52 -11.98
N VAL A 42 27.45 19.30 -11.81
CA VAL A 42 26.59 18.96 -10.67
C VAL A 42 27.39 18.94 -9.38
N LEU A 43 28.61 18.44 -9.38
CA LEU A 43 29.52 18.38 -8.23
C LEU A 43 29.94 19.79 -7.76
N ALA A 44 30.03 20.76 -8.66
CA ALA A 44 30.21 22.18 -8.33
C ALA A 44 28.98 22.82 -7.65
N SER A 45 27.81 22.17 -7.66
CA SER A 45 26.57 22.64 -7.05
C SER A 45 26.32 22.02 -5.65
N ARG A 46 25.09 22.15 -5.12
CA ARG A 46 24.59 21.43 -3.91
C ARG A 46 23.48 20.41 -4.23
N LYS A 47 23.23 20.12 -5.50
CA LYS A 47 22.13 19.27 -5.93
C LYS A 47 22.54 17.80 -5.87
N GLY A 48 21.59 16.91 -5.57
CA GLY A 48 21.82 15.46 -5.69
C GLY A 48 21.89 15.02 -7.15
N ILE A 49 22.36 13.80 -7.38
CA ILE A 49 22.54 13.19 -8.71
C ILE A 49 21.50 12.08 -8.89
N LYS A 50 20.79 12.05 -10.00
CA LYS A 50 20.02 10.89 -10.48
C LYS A 50 20.46 10.55 -11.90
N LEU A 51 20.94 9.33 -12.10
CA LEU A 51 21.32 8.84 -13.42
C LEU A 51 20.26 7.86 -13.90
N ASP A 52 19.58 8.16 -14.99
CA ASP A 52 18.58 7.29 -15.61
C ASP A 52 19.17 6.56 -16.82
N PHE A 53 19.54 5.29 -16.63
CA PHE A 53 20.19 4.49 -17.64
C PHE A 53 19.21 3.95 -18.67
N LYS A 54 19.41 4.34 -19.93
CA LYS A 54 18.63 3.84 -21.08
C LYS A 54 19.23 2.58 -21.71
N SER A 55 20.48 2.25 -21.36
CA SER A 55 21.15 1.05 -21.82
C SER A 55 22.05 0.45 -20.73
N LEU A 56 22.13 -0.88 -20.69
CA LEU A 56 23.01 -1.57 -19.74
C LEU A 56 24.50 -1.28 -20.02
N ALA A 57 24.84 -1.05 -21.29
CA ALA A 57 26.21 -0.81 -21.74
C ALA A 57 26.81 0.47 -21.13
N SER A 58 25.99 1.50 -20.87
CA SER A 58 26.46 2.75 -20.27
C SER A 58 26.67 2.66 -18.75
N VAL A 59 26.06 1.69 -18.08
CA VAL A 59 26.10 1.56 -16.60
C VAL A 59 27.53 1.39 -16.11
N GLY A 60 28.26 0.40 -16.63
CA GLY A 60 29.61 0.08 -16.16
C GLY A 60 30.58 1.26 -16.28
N HIS A 61 30.54 1.97 -17.42
CA HIS A 61 31.39 3.14 -17.68
C HIS A 61 31.01 4.34 -16.80
N SER A 62 29.71 4.55 -16.56
CA SER A 62 29.22 5.63 -15.71
C SER A 62 29.57 5.43 -14.23
N LEU A 63 29.54 4.17 -13.76
CA LEU A 63 29.96 3.83 -12.40
C LEU A 63 31.47 4.01 -12.21
N ASP A 64 32.28 3.77 -13.23
CA ASP A 64 33.72 4.05 -13.19
C ASP A 64 33.98 5.56 -13.05
N LEU A 65 33.25 6.40 -13.80
CA LEU A 65 33.31 7.86 -13.64
C LEU A 65 32.90 8.30 -12.23
N LEU A 66 31.79 7.79 -11.69
CA LEU A 66 31.37 8.10 -10.32
C LEU A 66 32.45 7.71 -9.28
N ARG A 67 33.09 6.55 -9.46
CA ARG A 67 34.18 6.11 -8.58
C ARG A 67 35.39 7.02 -8.68
N GLU A 68 35.76 7.44 -9.88
CA GLU A 68 36.86 8.39 -10.11
C GLU A 68 36.56 9.72 -9.41
N LYS A 69 35.40 10.32 -9.65
CA LYS A 69 34.99 11.59 -9.01
C LYS A 69 34.96 11.46 -7.49
N ASN A 70 34.46 10.34 -6.97
CA ASN A 70 34.45 10.08 -5.53
C ASN A 70 35.85 9.94 -4.95
N SER A 71 36.79 9.33 -5.67
CA SER A 71 38.17 9.17 -5.22
C SER A 71 38.96 10.48 -5.27
N SER A 72 38.70 11.32 -6.28
CA SER A 72 39.43 12.56 -6.52
C SER A 72 38.99 13.73 -5.63
N GLY A 73 37.70 13.84 -5.32
CA GLY A 73 37.14 14.96 -4.56
C GLY A 73 36.08 14.61 -3.52
N GLY A 74 35.62 13.36 -3.48
CA GLY A 74 34.51 12.90 -2.64
C GLY A 74 33.15 13.35 -3.16
N ILE A 75 32.19 12.42 -3.23
CA ILE A 75 30.79 12.73 -3.52
C ILE A 75 30.05 12.86 -2.19
N ASN A 76 29.77 14.09 -1.78
CA ASN A 76 29.13 14.43 -0.50
C ASN A 76 27.61 14.70 -0.60
N ARG A 77 26.94 14.06 -1.56
CA ARG A 77 25.53 14.27 -1.87
C ARG A 77 24.88 12.97 -2.34
N PRO A 78 23.55 12.83 -2.27
CA PRO A 78 22.87 11.62 -2.70
C PRO A 78 23.11 11.34 -4.19
N VAL A 79 23.38 10.08 -4.50
CA VAL A 79 23.45 9.53 -5.87
C VAL A 79 22.35 8.48 -6.01
N TRP A 80 21.48 8.67 -6.99
CA TRP A 80 20.37 7.79 -7.31
C TRP A 80 20.65 7.13 -8.66
N LEU A 81 20.52 5.81 -8.73
CA LEU A 81 20.72 5.06 -9.96
C LEU A 81 19.39 4.47 -10.42
N ASN A 82 18.87 4.99 -11.52
CA ASN A 82 17.58 4.66 -12.11
C ASN A 82 17.76 3.86 -13.40
N ALA A 83 16.90 2.89 -13.62
CA ALA A 83 16.77 2.20 -14.90
C ALA A 83 15.41 1.50 -14.95
N ASP A 84 14.81 1.45 -16.12
CA ASP A 84 13.63 0.60 -16.37
C ASP A 84 14.07 -0.85 -16.54
N ILE A 85 14.08 -1.58 -15.43
CA ILE A 85 14.60 -2.95 -15.35
C ILE A 85 13.53 -4.03 -15.46
N LEU A 86 12.26 -3.64 -15.36
CA LEU A 86 11.10 -4.52 -15.49
C LEU A 86 10.08 -3.91 -16.44
N ARG A 87 9.23 -4.76 -17.00
CA ARG A 87 8.09 -4.32 -17.79
C ARG A 87 6.96 -3.85 -16.87
N GLY A 88 6.42 -2.69 -17.16
CA GLY A 88 5.28 -2.12 -16.47
C GLY A 88 3.99 -2.08 -17.28
N PRO A 89 3.04 -1.26 -16.85
CA PRO A 89 1.73 -1.11 -17.47
C PRO A 89 1.82 -0.70 -18.94
N ASN A 90 0.92 -1.29 -19.74
CA ASN A 90 0.68 -0.94 -21.14
C ASN A 90 1.86 -1.14 -22.11
N VAL A 91 2.99 -1.69 -21.66
CA VAL A 91 4.17 -1.90 -22.52
C VAL A 91 4.08 -3.25 -23.26
N PRO A 92 4.30 -3.26 -24.59
CA PRO A 92 4.24 -4.49 -25.37
C PRO A 92 5.31 -5.54 -25.02
N GLY A 93 4.94 -6.79 -25.28
CA GLY A 93 5.72 -8.03 -25.16
C GLY A 93 7.18 -8.01 -25.62
N PHE A 94 7.46 -7.21 -26.64
CA PHE A 94 8.71 -7.20 -27.40
C PHE A 94 9.63 -6.02 -27.08
N MET A 95 9.16 -5.04 -26.29
CA MET A 95 10.00 -3.89 -25.94
C MET A 95 11.13 -4.34 -25.00
N PRO A 96 12.41 -4.05 -25.33
CA PRO A 96 13.54 -4.44 -24.49
C PRO A 96 13.63 -3.55 -23.25
N GLN A 97 13.86 -4.16 -22.10
CA GLN A 97 14.21 -3.48 -20.85
C GLN A 97 15.70 -3.61 -20.53
N VAL A 98 16.20 -2.77 -19.62
CA VAL A 98 17.54 -2.96 -19.04
C VAL A 98 17.56 -4.27 -18.26
N ASN A 99 18.63 -5.07 -18.37
CA ASN A 99 18.75 -6.30 -17.59
C ASN A 99 18.91 -5.97 -16.11
N GLY A 100 17.85 -6.18 -15.32
CA GLY A 100 17.81 -5.84 -13.90
C GLY A 100 18.87 -6.53 -13.04
N SER A 101 19.06 -7.84 -13.20
CA SER A 101 20.06 -8.57 -12.43
C SER A 101 21.46 -8.03 -12.69
N ARG A 102 21.81 -7.83 -13.96
CA ARG A 102 23.14 -7.32 -14.32
C ARG A 102 23.33 -5.85 -13.91
N PHE A 103 22.28 -5.04 -13.99
CA PHE A 103 22.28 -3.67 -13.50
C PHE A 103 22.60 -3.61 -12.00
N LEU A 104 21.89 -4.41 -11.18
CA LEU A 104 22.12 -4.46 -9.74
C LEU A 104 23.52 -5.02 -9.40
N GLU A 105 23.97 -6.07 -10.07
CA GLU A 105 25.32 -6.63 -9.90
C GLU A 105 26.41 -5.58 -10.14
N LEU A 106 26.33 -4.83 -11.25
CA LEU A 106 27.31 -3.80 -11.57
C LEU A 106 27.36 -2.70 -10.50
N ILE A 107 26.21 -2.33 -9.92
CA ILE A 107 26.16 -1.35 -8.84
C ILE A 107 26.87 -1.89 -7.59
N GLN A 108 26.60 -3.13 -7.19
CA GLN A 108 27.27 -3.74 -6.04
C GLN A 108 28.78 -3.85 -6.26
N GLU A 109 29.20 -4.22 -7.48
CA GLU A 109 30.60 -4.39 -7.84
C GLU A 109 31.35 -3.06 -7.84
N LYS A 110 30.72 -1.98 -8.35
CA LYS A 110 31.47 -0.79 -8.74
C LYS A 110 31.23 0.45 -7.89
N PHE A 111 30.03 0.65 -7.36
CA PHE A 111 29.66 1.86 -6.62
C PHE A 111 28.40 1.62 -5.74
N PRO A 112 28.51 0.84 -4.65
CA PRO A 112 27.35 0.34 -3.90
C PRO A 112 26.67 1.38 -3.01
N ASP A 113 27.35 2.48 -2.64
CA ASP A 113 26.86 3.50 -1.71
C ASP A 113 25.91 4.51 -2.39
N VAL A 114 24.74 4.02 -2.81
CA VAL A 114 23.74 4.76 -3.57
C VAL A 114 22.32 4.50 -3.08
N THR A 115 21.37 5.29 -3.56
CA THR A 115 19.93 4.92 -3.55
C THR A 115 19.59 4.26 -4.89
N LEU A 116 18.95 3.10 -4.86
CA LEU A 116 18.46 2.45 -6.07
C LEU A 116 17.10 3.05 -6.46
N SER A 117 16.91 3.31 -7.74
CA SER A 117 15.64 3.77 -8.32
C SER A 117 15.16 2.82 -9.43
N PRO A 118 14.94 1.52 -9.16
CA PRO A 118 14.58 0.56 -10.19
C PRO A 118 13.15 0.78 -10.66
N GLY A 119 12.99 1.06 -11.95
CA GLY A 119 11.73 1.40 -12.57
C GLY A 119 11.09 0.27 -13.36
N TRP A 120 9.82 0.51 -13.68
CA TRP A 120 9.11 -0.22 -14.71
C TRP A 120 9.04 0.64 -15.96
N MET A 121 9.30 0.04 -17.12
CA MET A 121 8.96 0.66 -18.39
C MET A 121 7.44 0.85 -18.44
N VAL A 122 6.98 2.08 -18.65
CA VAL A 122 5.55 2.43 -18.64
C VAL A 122 5.16 3.08 -19.97
N ALA A 123 4.04 2.66 -20.54
CA ALA A 123 3.38 3.41 -21.60
C ALA A 123 2.07 4.03 -21.05
N TYR A 124 1.80 5.28 -21.41
CA TYR A 124 0.57 5.96 -21.03
C TYR A 124 0.09 6.86 -22.18
N ALA A 125 -1.05 6.51 -22.76
CA ALA A 125 -1.66 7.24 -23.87
C ALA A 125 -3.18 6.99 -23.87
N PRO A 126 -3.96 7.80 -23.15
CA PRO A 126 -5.41 7.70 -23.15
C PRO A 126 -6.03 7.87 -24.54
N PRO A 127 -7.13 7.17 -24.86
CA PRO A 127 -7.82 6.18 -24.02
C PRO A 127 -7.23 4.76 -24.09
N LEU A 128 -6.23 4.52 -24.95
CA LEU A 128 -5.77 3.16 -25.30
C LEU A 128 -4.84 2.50 -24.28
N PHE A 129 -4.01 3.28 -23.60
CA PHE A 129 -2.98 2.78 -22.67
C PHE A 129 -3.19 3.42 -21.31
N THR A 130 -4.16 2.87 -20.56
CA THR A 130 -4.59 3.42 -19.25
C THR A 130 -4.66 2.38 -18.13
N GLU A 131 -4.20 1.15 -18.39
CA GLU A 131 -4.06 0.13 -17.35
C GLU A 131 -2.99 0.56 -16.35
N THR A 132 -3.11 0.06 -15.12
CA THR A 132 -2.22 0.38 -14.00
C THR A 132 -1.31 -0.81 -13.63
N TYR A 133 -0.47 -0.61 -12.62
CA TYR A 133 0.40 -1.64 -12.04
C TYR A 133 -0.42 -2.81 -11.54
N SER A 134 -0.07 -4.02 -11.99
CA SER A 134 -0.69 -5.25 -11.51
C SER A 134 0.09 -5.85 -10.33
N ARG A 135 -0.54 -6.79 -9.60
CA ARG A 135 0.10 -7.56 -8.54
C ARG A 135 1.40 -8.21 -9.00
N THR A 136 1.38 -8.91 -10.14
CA THR A 136 2.54 -9.62 -10.68
C THR A 136 3.70 -8.67 -10.97
N MET A 137 3.43 -7.52 -11.61
CA MET A 137 4.47 -6.51 -11.89
C MET A 137 5.17 -6.04 -10.62
N VAL A 138 4.40 -5.88 -9.53
CA VAL A 138 4.91 -5.40 -8.25
C VAL A 138 5.65 -6.49 -7.47
N GLU A 139 5.19 -7.74 -7.54
CA GLU A 139 5.90 -8.88 -6.95
C GLU A 139 7.22 -9.18 -7.65
N ASP A 140 7.28 -9.05 -8.98
CA ASP A 140 8.52 -9.19 -9.75
C ASP A 140 9.55 -8.15 -9.30
N MET A 141 9.11 -6.90 -9.09
CA MET A 141 9.97 -5.84 -8.55
C MET A 141 10.45 -6.17 -7.14
N TYR A 142 9.54 -6.60 -6.25
CA TYR A 142 9.91 -7.03 -4.89
C TYR A 142 10.97 -8.14 -4.93
N ASN A 143 10.76 -9.18 -5.74
CA ASN A 143 11.69 -10.29 -5.87
C ASN A 143 13.06 -9.88 -6.39
N MET A 144 13.11 -8.89 -7.29
CA MET A 144 14.34 -8.32 -7.82
C MET A 144 15.15 -7.58 -6.74
N VAL A 145 14.49 -6.85 -5.84
CA VAL A 145 15.18 -5.90 -4.94
C VAL A 145 15.22 -6.31 -3.46
N LYS A 146 14.46 -7.33 -3.02
CA LYS A 146 14.31 -7.68 -1.59
C LYS A 146 15.63 -7.87 -0.83
N ASN A 147 16.66 -8.38 -1.51
CA ASN A 147 17.95 -8.71 -0.91
C ASN A 147 19.04 -7.64 -1.08
N VAL A 148 18.78 -6.55 -1.82
CA VAL A 148 19.77 -5.48 -1.97
C VAL A 148 19.94 -4.75 -0.63
N PRO A 149 21.13 -4.27 -0.24
CA PRO A 149 21.31 -3.55 1.03
C PRO A 149 20.87 -2.07 0.99
N GLN A 150 20.80 -1.45 -0.20
CA GLN A 150 20.57 -0.01 -0.39
C GLN A 150 19.17 0.45 0.02
N GLN A 151 18.99 1.77 0.18
CA GLN A 151 17.65 2.38 0.10
C GLN A 151 17.11 2.20 -1.33
N VAL A 152 15.81 1.96 -1.47
CA VAL A 152 15.16 1.73 -2.77
C VAL A 152 13.96 2.65 -2.92
N THR A 153 13.97 3.50 -3.93
CA THR A 153 12.82 4.33 -4.29
C THR A 153 12.20 3.82 -5.59
N PHE A 154 10.90 3.55 -5.60
CA PHE A 154 10.23 3.01 -6.79
C PHE A 154 9.65 4.15 -7.63
N PRO A 155 10.15 4.42 -8.85
CA PRO A 155 9.57 5.38 -9.75
C PRO A 155 8.25 4.83 -10.31
N VAL A 156 7.14 5.46 -9.92
CA VAL A 156 5.79 5.12 -10.38
C VAL A 156 5.12 6.31 -11.05
N HIS A 157 4.41 6.04 -12.14
CA HIS A 157 3.78 7.07 -12.97
C HIS A 157 2.60 7.69 -12.20
N ALA A 158 2.62 9.02 -12.04
CA ALA A 158 1.68 9.77 -11.19
C ALA A 158 0.20 9.59 -11.60
N LEU A 159 -0.09 9.40 -12.89
CA LEU A 159 -1.44 9.14 -13.40
C LEU A 159 -1.94 7.69 -13.24
N LEU A 160 -1.07 6.74 -12.92
CA LEU A 160 -1.44 5.31 -12.83
C LEU A 160 -1.49 4.81 -11.38
N VAL A 161 -0.62 5.35 -10.53
CA VAL A 161 -0.35 4.85 -9.18
C VAL A 161 -1.60 4.70 -8.30
N GLN A 162 -2.59 5.60 -8.41
CA GLN A 162 -3.79 5.55 -7.57
C GLN A 162 -4.63 4.30 -7.82
N ARG A 163 -4.82 3.90 -9.08
CA ARG A 163 -5.63 2.72 -9.45
C ARG A 163 -4.94 1.39 -9.08
N GLY A 164 -3.62 1.41 -8.97
CA GLY A 164 -2.80 0.27 -8.56
C GLY A 164 -2.33 0.35 -7.10
N TRP A 165 -2.91 1.27 -6.32
CA TRP A 165 -2.40 1.62 -5.00
C TRP A 165 -2.36 0.44 -4.03
N GLN A 166 -3.33 -0.46 -4.13
CA GLN A 166 -3.38 -1.71 -3.36
C GLN A 166 -2.08 -2.50 -3.45
N HIS A 167 -1.47 -2.57 -4.64
CA HIS A 167 -0.23 -3.31 -4.87
C HIS A 167 0.99 -2.49 -4.46
N ILE A 168 1.00 -1.19 -4.76
CA ILE A 168 2.11 -0.28 -4.39
C ILE A 168 2.23 -0.14 -2.88
N SER A 169 1.10 0.00 -2.18
CA SER A 169 1.03 0.02 -0.72
C SER A 169 1.61 -1.26 -0.11
N TRP A 170 1.25 -2.43 -0.67
CA TRP A 170 1.84 -3.71 -0.26
C TRP A 170 3.36 -3.72 -0.46
N LEU A 171 3.86 -3.23 -1.59
CA LEU A 171 5.32 -3.17 -1.83
C LEU A 171 6.02 -2.34 -0.76
N LEU A 172 5.50 -1.14 -0.46
CA LEU A 172 6.07 -0.24 0.55
C LEU A 172 6.04 -0.81 1.97
N SER A 173 5.11 -1.72 2.28
CA SER A 173 5.05 -2.37 3.59
C SER A 173 6.08 -3.48 3.75
N GLN A 174 6.73 -3.96 2.69
CA GLN A 174 7.67 -5.08 2.76
C GLN A 174 9.01 -4.70 3.41
N SER A 175 9.41 -3.43 3.36
CA SER A 175 10.67 -2.99 3.96
C SER A 175 10.64 -1.51 4.33
N PRO A 176 11.22 -1.10 5.48
CA PRO A 176 11.40 0.32 5.79
C PRO A 176 12.37 1.03 4.82
N ARG A 177 13.18 0.28 4.05
CA ARG A 177 14.11 0.81 3.04
C ARG A 177 13.41 1.28 1.76
N PHE A 178 12.14 0.97 1.61
CA PHE A 178 11.40 1.22 0.38
C PHE A 178 10.72 2.59 0.40
N SER A 179 10.76 3.34 -0.69
CA SER A 179 10.11 4.64 -0.85
C SER A 179 9.52 4.77 -2.25
N LEU A 180 8.82 5.88 -2.52
CA LEU A 180 8.29 6.17 -3.86
C LEU A 180 8.95 7.40 -4.48
N THR A 181 9.14 7.32 -5.79
CA THR A 181 9.37 8.47 -6.66
C THR A 181 8.13 8.61 -7.55
N LEU A 182 7.32 9.63 -7.34
CA LEU A 182 6.18 9.92 -8.21
C LEU A 182 6.65 10.78 -9.36
N TRP A 183 6.70 10.22 -10.56
CA TRP A 183 7.12 10.95 -11.75
C TRP A 183 5.94 11.24 -12.65
N GLN A 184 5.98 12.38 -13.35
CA GLN A 184 5.01 12.72 -14.37
C GLN A 184 5.59 12.60 -15.77
N GLY A 185 4.79 12.11 -16.71
CA GLY A 185 5.07 12.25 -18.14
C GLY A 185 4.63 13.62 -18.66
N SER A 186 4.24 13.67 -19.94
CA SER A 186 3.81 14.91 -20.60
C SER A 186 2.44 15.42 -20.14
N THR A 187 1.64 14.58 -19.49
CA THR A 187 0.31 14.92 -18.99
C THR A 187 0.38 15.26 -17.50
N HIS A 188 -0.12 16.44 -17.14
CA HIS A 188 -0.20 16.88 -15.75
C HIS A 188 -1.12 15.98 -14.91
N PRO A 189 -0.68 15.50 -13.73
CA PRO A 189 -1.53 14.74 -12.82
C PRO A 189 -2.53 15.64 -12.09
N ASN A 190 -3.64 15.04 -11.66
CA ASN A 190 -4.59 15.76 -10.82
C ASN A 190 -4.02 15.95 -9.42
N VAL A 191 -4.19 17.14 -8.83
CA VAL A 191 -3.83 17.43 -7.43
C VAL A 191 -4.54 16.46 -6.47
N SER A 192 -5.78 16.11 -6.81
CA SER A 192 -6.61 15.10 -6.15
C SER A 192 -5.88 13.77 -5.94
N ASP A 193 -5.19 13.29 -6.97
CA ASP A 193 -4.55 11.97 -6.99
C ASP A 193 -3.23 12.05 -6.21
N LEU A 194 -2.48 13.16 -6.35
CA LEU A 194 -1.26 13.41 -5.57
C LEU A 194 -1.54 13.50 -4.06
N LEU A 195 -2.66 14.13 -3.68
CA LEU A 195 -3.11 14.18 -2.28
C LEU A 195 -3.50 12.79 -1.77
N PHE A 196 -4.16 11.97 -2.59
CA PHE A 196 -4.45 10.59 -2.21
C PHE A 196 -3.15 9.81 -1.90
N ILE A 197 -2.10 9.95 -2.71
CA ILE A 197 -0.83 9.29 -2.42
C ILE A 197 -0.18 9.84 -1.16
N ARG A 198 -0.19 11.17 -0.99
CA ARG A 198 0.33 11.84 0.23
C ARG A 198 -0.37 11.31 1.49
N ASP A 199 -1.69 11.15 1.41
CA ASP A 199 -2.54 10.73 2.51
C ASP A 199 -2.29 9.30 2.95
N ASN A 200 -1.82 8.46 2.04
CA ASN A 200 -1.67 7.04 2.26
C ASN A 200 -0.21 6.58 2.37
N SER A 201 0.74 7.53 2.38
CA SER A 201 2.16 7.25 2.49
C SER A 201 2.81 8.09 3.59
N HIS A 202 3.96 7.64 4.07
CA HIS A 202 4.74 8.44 5.00
C HIS A 202 5.33 9.65 4.27
N PRO A 203 5.16 10.91 4.75
CA PRO A 203 5.60 12.11 4.02
C PRO A 203 7.09 12.13 3.67
N ALA A 204 7.94 11.54 4.51
CA ALA A 204 9.39 11.44 4.26
C ALA A 204 9.78 10.32 3.27
N ARG A 205 8.85 9.49 2.81
CA ARG A 205 9.09 8.33 1.92
C ARG A 205 8.54 8.54 0.51
N VAL A 206 8.22 9.78 0.13
CA VAL A 206 7.77 10.10 -1.23
C VAL A 206 8.53 11.29 -1.78
N TYR A 207 9.22 11.08 -2.89
CA TYR A 207 9.78 12.15 -3.72
C TYR A 207 8.80 12.46 -4.85
N TYR A 208 8.45 13.74 -5.02
CA TYR A 208 7.55 14.21 -6.07
C TYR A 208 8.35 14.86 -7.19
N ASP A 209 8.45 14.17 -8.31
CA ASP A 209 9.04 14.65 -9.55
C ASP A 209 7.93 15.15 -10.49
N ILE A 210 7.37 16.30 -10.10
CA ILE A 210 6.19 16.94 -10.69
C ILE A 210 6.58 18.36 -11.10
N TYR A 211 6.25 18.78 -12.33
CA TYR A 211 6.58 20.11 -12.83
C TYR A 211 5.53 21.15 -12.42
N GLU A 212 5.91 22.41 -12.52
CA GLU A 212 5.00 23.53 -12.34
C GLU A 212 4.01 23.64 -13.51
N PRO A 213 2.78 24.15 -13.28
CA PRO A 213 2.26 24.74 -12.04
C PRO A 213 1.67 23.72 -11.05
N THR A 214 1.46 22.47 -11.46
CA THR A 214 0.79 21.42 -10.67
C THR A 214 1.47 21.19 -9.32
N LEU A 215 2.80 21.27 -9.27
CA LEU A 215 3.54 21.13 -8.01
C LEU A 215 3.18 22.22 -6.99
N SER A 216 3.05 23.48 -7.42
CA SER A 216 2.63 24.58 -6.54
C SER A 216 1.19 24.43 -6.05
N GLU A 217 0.27 24.06 -6.94
CA GLU A 217 -1.13 23.79 -6.60
C GLU A 217 -1.24 22.63 -5.58
N PHE A 218 -0.49 21.56 -5.82
CA PHE A 218 -0.42 20.43 -4.89
C PHE A 218 0.11 20.84 -3.52
N LYS A 219 1.20 21.62 -3.45
CA LYS A 219 1.74 22.14 -2.19
C LYS A 219 0.74 23.03 -1.46
N GLN A 220 -0.02 23.86 -2.17
CA GLN A 220 -1.05 24.70 -1.59
C GLN A 220 -2.18 23.84 -1.01
N ALA A 221 -2.70 22.88 -1.80
CA ALA A 221 -3.77 22.00 -1.37
C ALA A 221 -3.35 21.10 -0.19
N ALA A 222 -2.10 20.63 -0.18
CA ALA A 222 -1.54 19.82 0.90
C ALA A 222 -1.42 20.56 2.24
N ARG A 223 -1.41 21.90 2.23
CA ARG A 223 -1.33 22.78 3.41
C ARG A 223 -2.70 23.30 3.86
N GLN A 224 -3.77 23.01 3.14
CA GLN A 224 -5.11 23.44 3.52
C GLN A 224 -5.54 22.78 4.83
N GLN A 225 -5.92 23.60 5.81
CA GLN A 225 -6.48 23.14 7.07
C GLN A 225 -7.89 22.58 6.86
N GLY A 226 -8.27 21.56 7.65
CA GLY A 226 -9.60 20.96 7.58
C GLY A 226 -9.87 20.14 6.31
N ARG A 227 -8.84 19.84 5.51
CA ARG A 227 -8.98 18.98 4.34
C ARG A 227 -9.36 17.57 4.78
N VAL A 228 -10.35 16.98 4.11
CA VAL A 228 -10.72 15.57 4.28
C VAL A 228 -9.53 14.68 3.92
N TRP A 229 -9.14 13.84 4.86
CA TRP A 229 -8.11 12.83 4.66
C TRP A 229 -8.66 11.69 3.82
N ARG A 230 -8.03 11.41 2.67
CA ARG A 230 -8.51 10.41 1.71
C ARG A 230 -7.88 9.05 1.98
N PHE A 231 -8.20 8.48 3.13
CA PHE A 231 -7.64 7.20 3.52
C PHE A 231 -8.04 6.10 2.52
N TYR A 232 -7.06 5.27 2.17
CA TYR A 232 -7.23 4.15 1.29
C TYR A 232 -8.03 3.04 2.00
N PRO A 233 -9.18 2.58 1.47
CA PRO A 233 -10.05 1.68 2.23
C PRO A 233 -9.44 0.32 2.60
N GLY A 234 -8.44 -0.18 1.87
CA GLY A 234 -7.69 -1.39 2.22
C GLY A 234 -6.51 -1.14 3.17
N GLY A 235 -6.33 0.10 3.62
CA GLY A 235 -5.22 0.51 4.47
C GLY A 235 -5.30 -0.02 5.90
N ASN A 236 -4.17 0.04 6.59
CA ASN A 236 -4.04 -0.47 7.96
C ASN A 236 -4.86 0.37 8.96
N LEU A 237 -5.74 -0.29 9.74
CA LEU A 237 -6.61 0.37 10.71
C LEU A 237 -5.83 1.20 11.74
N MET A 238 -4.68 0.73 12.22
CA MET A 238 -3.90 1.48 13.22
C MET A 238 -3.31 2.77 12.67
N ASN A 239 -2.95 2.79 11.38
CA ASN A 239 -2.52 4.04 10.72
C ASN A 239 -3.69 5.01 10.57
N PHE A 240 -4.90 4.52 10.35
CA PHE A 240 -6.11 5.35 10.27
C PHE A 240 -6.49 5.97 11.63
N LEU A 241 -6.47 5.17 12.69
CA LEU A 241 -6.79 5.65 14.04
C LEU A 241 -5.70 6.57 14.60
N ASN A 242 -4.45 6.39 14.15
CA ASN A 242 -3.29 7.14 14.60
C ASN A 242 -2.52 7.70 13.41
N PRO A 243 -3.06 8.71 12.71
CA PRO A 243 -2.36 9.33 11.60
C PRO A 243 -1.04 9.89 12.11
N ALA A 244 0.07 9.48 11.50
CA ALA A 244 1.37 10.07 11.78
C ALA A 244 1.31 11.55 11.39
N ASN A 245 1.27 12.44 12.37
CA ASN A 245 1.23 13.86 12.09
C ASN A 245 2.57 14.27 11.48
N SER A 246 2.56 15.16 10.47
CA SER A 246 3.78 15.76 9.94
C SER A 246 4.59 16.55 10.98
N SER A 247 4.04 16.78 12.17
CA SER A 247 4.68 17.40 13.32
C SER A 247 5.47 16.43 14.21
N ASP A 248 5.37 15.11 14.00
CA ASP A 248 6.05 14.10 14.83
C ASP A 248 7.51 13.84 14.42
N LEU A 249 8.06 14.66 13.51
CA LEU A 249 9.46 14.54 13.10
C LEU A 249 10.47 14.84 14.24
N ASP A 250 10.02 15.46 15.35
CA ASP A 250 10.86 15.87 16.49
C ASP A 250 10.38 15.37 17.87
N LEU A 251 9.34 14.52 17.96
CA LEU A 251 8.89 14.01 19.26
C LEU A 251 9.76 12.82 19.70
N PRO A 252 10.32 12.84 20.94
CA PRO A 252 11.02 11.69 21.47
C PRO A 252 10.09 10.47 21.47
N SER A 253 10.65 9.29 21.27
CA SER A 253 10.01 7.97 21.14
C SER A 253 9.18 7.52 22.36
N THR A 254 8.76 8.44 23.21
CA THR A 254 7.98 8.27 24.45
C THR A 254 6.49 8.45 24.27
N VAL A 255 5.98 8.81 23.08
CA VAL A 255 4.54 8.71 22.81
C VAL A 255 4.20 7.23 22.70
N ILE A 256 3.48 6.71 23.70
CA ILE A 256 2.95 5.34 23.69
C ILE A 256 2.06 5.22 22.47
N GLN A 257 2.53 4.56 21.41
CA GLN A 257 1.69 4.25 20.27
C GLN A 257 0.52 3.40 20.76
N PRO A 258 -0.73 3.79 20.47
CA PRO A 258 -1.91 3.04 20.89
C PRO A 258 -1.82 1.58 20.41
N SER A 259 -2.17 0.66 21.29
CA SER A 259 -2.11 -0.76 20.99
C SER A 259 -3.30 -1.16 20.12
N SER A 260 -3.10 -2.07 19.17
CA SER A 260 -4.22 -2.69 18.43
C SER A 260 -5.18 -3.46 19.36
N LEU A 261 -4.72 -3.81 20.56
CA LEU A 261 -5.51 -4.44 21.61
C LEU A 261 -6.56 -3.50 22.23
N ASP A 262 -6.36 -2.18 22.11
CA ASP A 262 -7.21 -1.15 22.73
C ASP A 262 -8.25 -0.60 21.75
N VAL A 263 -8.29 -1.12 20.52
CA VAL A 263 -9.27 -0.73 19.51
C VAL A 263 -10.67 -1.08 20.02
N SER A 264 -11.55 -0.07 20.08
CA SER A 264 -12.95 -0.26 20.45
C SER A 264 -13.73 -0.86 19.30
N TRP A 265 -14.60 -1.82 19.61
CA TRP A 265 -15.49 -2.48 18.65
C TRP A 265 -16.94 -2.19 19.03
N PHE A 266 -17.73 -1.75 18.05
CA PHE A 266 -19.14 -1.43 18.26
C PHE A 266 -20.00 -2.03 17.16
N THR A 267 -21.02 -2.80 17.54
CA THR A 267 -21.97 -3.38 16.59
C THR A 267 -23.09 -2.39 16.29
N VAL A 268 -23.25 -2.04 15.02
CA VAL A 268 -24.33 -1.17 14.55
C VAL A 268 -25.62 -1.98 14.38
N THR A 269 -26.67 -1.58 15.08
CA THR A 269 -28.00 -2.24 15.05
C THR A 269 -29.04 -1.42 14.29
N ASP A 270 -28.90 -0.10 14.32
CA ASP A 270 -29.83 0.85 13.69
C ASP A 270 -29.18 2.24 13.48
N ARG A 271 -29.93 3.15 12.85
CA ARG A 271 -29.50 4.52 12.57
C ARG A 271 -29.09 5.28 13.84
N THR A 272 -29.81 5.11 14.95
CA THR A 272 -29.55 5.81 16.21
C THR A 272 -28.25 5.33 16.84
N SER A 273 -28.01 4.01 16.83
CA SER A 273 -26.77 3.40 17.33
C SER A 273 -25.54 3.93 16.57
N LEU A 274 -25.62 4.08 15.24
CA LEU A 274 -24.55 4.65 14.43
C LEU A 274 -24.34 6.13 14.73
N LEU A 275 -25.43 6.92 14.78
CA LEU A 275 -25.35 8.36 15.07
C LEU A 275 -24.68 8.64 16.42
N ALA A 276 -25.00 7.84 17.45
CA ALA A 276 -24.38 7.97 18.76
C ALA A 276 -22.85 7.84 18.69
N GLN A 277 -22.35 6.79 18.03
CA GLN A 277 -20.89 6.57 17.89
C GLN A 277 -20.19 7.66 17.07
N LEU A 278 -20.86 8.19 16.04
CA LEU A 278 -20.30 9.29 15.25
C LEU A 278 -20.26 10.61 16.01
N LEU A 279 -21.03 10.77 17.10
CA LEU A 279 -21.10 12.01 17.89
C LEU A 279 -20.30 11.95 19.20
N ASP A 280 -20.01 10.77 19.73
CA ASP A 280 -19.38 10.58 21.05
C ASP A 280 -17.87 10.90 21.08
N GLY A 281 -17.25 11.15 19.92
CA GLY A 281 -15.81 11.41 19.81
C GLY A 281 -14.91 10.19 20.05
N ALA A 282 -15.50 9.01 20.26
CA ALA A 282 -14.82 7.73 20.32
C ALA A 282 -14.23 7.32 18.95
N SER A 283 -13.35 6.32 18.97
CA SER A 283 -12.64 5.80 17.80
C SER A 283 -12.53 4.29 17.84
N GLY A 284 -12.51 3.63 16.68
CA GLY A 284 -12.35 2.19 16.62
C GLY A 284 -12.85 1.57 15.33
N MET A 285 -13.51 0.41 15.45
CA MET A 285 -14.08 -0.34 14.35
C MET A 285 -15.59 -0.57 14.54
N LEU A 286 -16.39 -0.14 13.58
CA LEU A 286 -17.83 -0.41 13.53
C LEU A 286 -18.07 -1.78 12.88
N VAL A 287 -18.77 -2.67 13.56
CA VAL A 287 -19.18 -3.97 13.04
C VAL A 287 -20.60 -3.85 12.52
N VAL A 288 -20.81 -4.17 11.24
CA VAL A 288 -22.12 -4.11 10.59
C VAL A 288 -22.48 -5.50 10.09
N PRO A 289 -23.35 -6.23 10.81
CA PRO A 289 -23.95 -7.45 10.29
C PRO A 289 -24.92 -7.10 9.16
N VAL A 290 -24.71 -7.69 7.99
CA VAL A 290 -25.47 -7.41 6.77
C VAL A 290 -26.30 -8.61 6.39
N THR A 291 -27.62 -8.43 6.41
CA THR A 291 -28.62 -9.44 6.07
C THR A 291 -29.51 -8.99 4.91
N SER A 292 -30.41 -9.87 4.46
CA SER A 292 -31.37 -9.55 3.40
C SER A 292 -32.66 -9.02 4.01
N ASN A 293 -33.22 -7.98 3.40
CA ASN A 293 -34.56 -7.53 3.76
C ASN A 293 -35.58 -8.65 3.47
N ARG A 294 -36.53 -8.89 4.40
CA ARG A 294 -37.64 -9.84 4.23
C ARG A 294 -38.57 -9.45 3.09
N ASN A 295 -38.69 -8.14 2.79
CA ASN A 295 -39.62 -7.60 1.81
C ASN A 295 -38.97 -7.28 0.46
N GLN A 296 -37.64 -7.16 0.40
CA GLN A 296 -36.88 -6.86 -0.82
C GLN A 296 -35.63 -7.73 -0.88
N HIS A 297 -35.72 -8.83 -1.62
CA HIS A 297 -34.59 -9.74 -1.79
C HIS A 297 -33.42 -9.03 -2.47
N GLY A 298 -32.21 -9.24 -1.93
CA GLY A 298 -30.97 -8.72 -2.52
C GLY A 298 -30.58 -7.30 -2.07
N VAL A 299 -31.41 -6.61 -1.28
CA VAL A 299 -31.04 -5.32 -0.69
C VAL A 299 -30.27 -5.55 0.61
N PRO A 300 -29.00 -5.10 0.71
CA PRO A 300 -28.20 -5.25 1.94
C PRO A 300 -28.73 -4.34 3.05
N VAL A 301 -29.25 -4.94 4.12
CA VAL A 301 -29.76 -4.23 5.30
C VAL A 301 -28.95 -4.59 6.55
N VAL A 302 -28.87 -3.65 7.49
CA VAL A 302 -28.24 -3.89 8.79
C VAL A 302 -29.16 -4.80 9.60
N GLU A 303 -28.59 -5.82 10.24
CA GLU A 303 -29.34 -6.68 11.16
C GLU A 303 -29.75 -5.88 12.40
N SER A 304 -31.06 -5.69 12.57
CA SER A 304 -31.63 -4.94 13.70
C SER A 304 -31.92 -5.83 14.89
N SER A 305 -31.70 -5.32 16.10
CA SER A 305 -32.30 -5.88 17.32
C SER A 305 -33.83 -5.81 17.25
N GLU A 306 -34.52 -6.83 17.80
CA GLU A 306 -35.99 -6.91 17.78
C GLU A 306 -36.62 -5.60 18.30
N GLY A 307 -37.31 -4.85 17.43
CA GLY A 307 -38.02 -3.61 17.79
C GLY A 307 -37.89 -2.43 16.82
N SER A 308 -36.90 -2.41 15.92
CA SER A 308 -36.78 -1.36 14.89
C SER A 308 -37.80 -1.55 13.77
N SER A 309 -38.66 -0.54 13.53
CA SER A 309 -39.63 -0.54 12.42
C SER A 309 -39.06 0.06 11.12
N GLU A 310 -37.97 0.83 11.19
CA GLU A 310 -37.36 1.49 10.03
C GLU A 310 -36.28 0.59 9.41
N VAL A 311 -36.33 0.42 8.09
CA VAL A 311 -35.32 -0.33 7.34
C VAL A 311 -34.05 0.51 7.27
N PHE A 312 -32.97 0.02 7.88
CA PHE A 312 -31.67 0.67 7.84
C PHE A 312 -30.74 -0.07 6.88
N THR A 313 -30.39 0.55 5.76
CA THR A 313 -29.63 -0.10 4.68
C THR A 313 -28.12 0.12 4.81
N LEU A 314 -27.31 -0.74 4.17
CA LEU A 314 -25.87 -0.49 4.04
C LEU A 314 -25.58 0.84 3.31
N GLN A 315 -26.44 1.23 2.36
CA GLN A 315 -26.31 2.52 1.68
C GLN A 315 -26.46 3.70 2.66
N ASP A 316 -27.42 3.63 3.58
CA ASP A 316 -27.59 4.65 4.63
C ASP A 316 -26.34 4.74 5.52
N VAL A 317 -25.77 3.60 5.93
CA VAL A 317 -24.53 3.54 6.72
C VAL A 317 -23.39 4.25 5.98
N LEU A 318 -23.15 3.89 4.72
CA LEU A 318 -22.08 4.50 3.91
C LEU A 318 -22.30 6.00 3.71
N GLN A 319 -23.54 6.43 3.47
CA GLN A 319 -23.89 7.84 3.33
C GLN A 319 -23.60 8.60 4.63
N MET A 320 -24.06 8.09 5.78
CA MET A 320 -23.82 8.74 7.07
C MET A 320 -22.33 8.86 7.40
N LEU A 321 -21.56 7.79 7.15
CA LEU A 321 -20.10 7.79 7.29
C LEU A 321 -19.43 8.78 6.32
N GLY A 322 -19.95 8.91 5.10
CA GLY A 322 -19.47 9.85 4.08
C GLY A 322 -19.67 11.33 4.48
N HIS A 323 -20.68 11.65 5.29
CA HIS A 323 -20.91 12.99 5.82
C HIS A 323 -20.08 13.32 7.07
N ARG A 324 -19.49 12.31 7.73
CA ARG A 324 -18.72 12.44 8.97
C ARG A 324 -17.27 12.02 8.76
N ALA A 325 -16.57 12.83 7.98
CA ALA A 325 -15.23 12.51 7.51
C ALA A 325 -14.17 12.47 8.61
N ASP A 326 -14.41 13.23 9.65
CA ASP A 326 -13.61 13.38 10.86
C ASP A 326 -13.78 12.22 11.85
N ALA A 327 -14.85 11.44 11.73
CA ALA A 327 -15.15 10.37 12.68
C ALA A 327 -14.15 9.18 12.51
N PRO A 328 -13.31 8.88 13.51
CA PRO A 328 -12.22 7.90 13.43
C PRO A 328 -12.73 6.46 13.64
N TRP A 329 -13.67 6.05 12.81
CA TRP A 329 -14.27 4.72 12.80
C TRP A 329 -13.97 3.99 11.50
N GLY A 330 -13.29 2.84 11.57
CA GLY A 330 -13.27 1.88 10.46
C GLY A 330 -14.59 1.12 10.36
N LEU A 331 -14.78 0.35 9.27
CA LEU A 331 -16.00 -0.43 9.04
C LEU A 331 -15.66 -1.90 8.78
N TYR A 332 -16.25 -2.81 9.53
CA TYR A 332 -16.22 -4.25 9.30
C TYR A 332 -17.60 -4.77 8.89
N LEU A 333 -17.76 -5.11 7.62
CA LEU A 333 -18.97 -5.72 7.08
C LEU A 333 -18.96 -7.23 7.31
N ARG A 334 -19.91 -7.74 8.09
CA ARG A 334 -20.15 -9.17 8.31
C ARG A 334 -21.34 -9.61 7.47
N ILE A 335 -21.07 -10.19 6.31
CA ILE A 335 -22.11 -10.56 5.35
C ILE A 335 -22.68 -11.94 5.73
N CYS A 336 -23.97 -11.98 6.06
CA CYS A 336 -24.64 -13.18 6.55
C CYS A 336 -25.04 -14.15 5.42
N ALA A 337 -25.06 -13.69 4.16
CA ALA A 337 -25.47 -14.53 3.04
C ALA A 337 -24.74 -14.21 1.73
N GLN A 338 -24.31 -15.24 0.99
CA GLN A 338 -23.48 -15.11 -0.22
C GLN A 338 -24.12 -14.25 -1.31
N GLN A 339 -25.44 -14.34 -1.49
CA GLN A 339 -26.16 -13.56 -2.50
C GLN A 339 -26.09 -12.04 -2.28
N LEU A 340 -25.69 -11.57 -1.11
CA LEU A 340 -25.54 -10.14 -0.80
C LEU A 340 -24.15 -9.58 -1.12
N LEU A 341 -23.16 -10.45 -1.34
CA LEU A 341 -21.76 -10.06 -1.50
C LEU A 341 -21.57 -9.05 -2.65
N GLU A 342 -22.09 -9.38 -3.82
CA GLU A 342 -21.97 -8.52 -5.00
C GLU A 342 -22.69 -7.18 -4.81
N ALA A 343 -23.88 -7.18 -4.21
CA ALA A 343 -24.61 -5.95 -3.90
C ALA A 343 -23.82 -5.05 -2.91
N CYS A 344 -23.21 -5.63 -1.88
CA CYS A 344 -22.36 -4.89 -0.94
C CYS A 344 -21.12 -4.30 -1.63
N LEU A 345 -20.42 -5.09 -2.46
CA LEU A 345 -19.23 -4.65 -3.18
C LEU A 345 -19.55 -3.54 -4.19
N ASN A 346 -20.70 -3.61 -4.87
CA ASN A 346 -21.16 -2.57 -5.78
C ASN A 346 -21.47 -1.25 -5.03
N LEU A 347 -22.05 -1.32 -3.83
CA LEU A 347 -22.27 -0.13 -2.98
C LEU A 347 -20.93 0.50 -2.55
N LEU A 348 -19.96 -0.32 -2.15
CA LEU A 348 -18.61 0.16 -1.80
C LEU A 348 -17.90 0.79 -3.00
N HIS A 349 -17.95 0.14 -4.17
CA HIS A 349 -17.39 0.67 -5.41
C HIS A 349 -18.01 2.01 -5.79
N SER A 350 -19.33 2.13 -5.66
CA SER A 350 -20.07 3.36 -5.91
C SER A 350 -19.66 4.49 -4.97
N ALA A 351 -19.57 4.21 -3.66
CA ALA A 351 -19.12 5.19 -2.66
C ALA A 351 -17.66 5.61 -2.88
N TYR A 352 -16.77 4.66 -3.20
CA TYR A 352 -15.37 4.95 -3.51
C TYR A 352 -15.22 5.82 -4.75
N SER A 353 -15.98 5.53 -5.81
CA SER A 353 -15.98 6.31 -7.05
C SER A 353 -16.50 7.75 -6.87
N ARG A 354 -17.36 7.98 -5.86
CA ARG A 354 -17.82 9.31 -5.46
C ARG A 354 -16.88 10.02 -4.46
N GLY A 355 -15.81 9.36 -4.01
CA GLY A 355 -14.91 9.91 -3.00
C GLY A 355 -15.51 9.98 -1.58
N GLU A 356 -16.54 9.18 -1.31
CA GLU A 356 -17.24 9.11 -0.01
C GLU A 356 -16.65 8.03 0.91
N LEU A 357 -15.73 7.21 0.39
CA LEU A 357 -15.12 6.10 1.12
C LEU A 357 -13.64 6.39 1.40
N TYR A 358 -13.35 6.86 2.60
CA TYR A 358 -12.02 7.30 3.02
C TYR A 358 -11.65 6.78 4.43
N ARG A 359 -11.99 5.52 4.72
CA ARG A 359 -11.72 4.85 6.00
C ARG A 359 -11.46 3.35 5.76
N PRO A 360 -10.76 2.63 6.66
CA PRO A 360 -10.54 1.20 6.52
C PRO A 360 -11.86 0.43 6.41
N ILE A 361 -11.96 -0.45 5.42
CA ILE A 361 -13.12 -1.32 5.19
C ILE A 361 -12.66 -2.76 5.19
N TRP A 362 -13.23 -3.53 6.10
CA TRP A 362 -13.03 -4.97 6.21
C TRP A 362 -14.30 -5.68 5.78
N ILE A 363 -14.15 -6.80 5.10
CA ILE A 363 -15.28 -7.61 4.62
C ILE A 363 -15.05 -9.06 5.00
N GLY A 364 -16.03 -9.68 5.65
CA GLY A 364 -16.02 -11.09 5.98
C GLY A 364 -17.40 -11.70 5.75
N MET A 365 -17.42 -13.02 5.58
CA MET A 365 -18.64 -13.79 5.45
C MET A 365 -18.83 -14.71 6.66
N GLU A 366 -20.04 -14.78 7.20
CA GLU A 366 -20.33 -15.62 8.37
C GLU A 366 -20.43 -17.11 8.05
N SER A 367 -20.79 -17.46 6.82
CA SER A 367 -21.15 -18.84 6.43
C SER A 367 -20.10 -19.54 5.56
N LEU A 368 -18.81 -19.19 5.67
CA LEU A 368 -17.74 -19.85 4.90
C LEU A 368 -17.36 -21.19 5.52
N GLN A 369 -18.02 -22.26 5.11
CA GLN A 369 -17.74 -23.61 5.63
C GLN A 369 -16.91 -24.47 4.67
N ARG A 370 -16.92 -24.18 3.36
CA ARG A 370 -16.18 -24.97 2.36
C ARG A 370 -15.06 -24.18 1.72
N THR A 371 -13.98 -24.87 1.37
CA THR A 371 -12.82 -24.34 0.63
C THR A 371 -13.23 -23.61 -0.66
N GLN A 372 -14.23 -24.14 -1.37
CA GLN A 372 -14.73 -23.53 -2.61
C GLN A 372 -15.36 -22.15 -2.35
N ASP A 373 -16.14 -22.03 -1.28
CA ASP A 373 -16.81 -20.79 -0.89
C ASP A 373 -15.77 -19.70 -0.53
N ILE A 374 -14.67 -20.07 0.13
CA ILE A 374 -13.56 -19.15 0.45
C ILE A 374 -12.91 -18.60 -0.83
N LYS A 375 -12.65 -19.46 -1.81
CA LYS A 375 -12.06 -19.06 -3.10
C LYS A 375 -13.01 -18.18 -3.91
N GLU A 376 -14.30 -18.52 -3.94
CA GLU A 376 -15.33 -17.74 -4.61
C GLU A 376 -15.50 -16.35 -3.97
N PHE A 377 -15.52 -16.29 -2.64
CA PHE A 377 -15.55 -15.04 -1.89
C PHE A 377 -14.35 -14.15 -2.23
N ALA A 378 -13.13 -14.67 -2.10
CA ALA A 378 -11.92 -13.90 -2.37
C ALA A 378 -11.87 -13.42 -3.83
N SER A 379 -12.10 -14.32 -4.80
CA SER A 379 -12.11 -13.95 -6.23
C SER A 379 -13.19 -12.93 -6.59
N THR A 380 -14.36 -12.97 -5.94
CA THR A 380 -15.43 -11.98 -6.16
C THR A 380 -15.03 -10.61 -5.65
N VAL A 381 -14.43 -10.53 -4.46
CA VAL A 381 -13.92 -9.27 -3.91
C VAL A 381 -12.82 -8.69 -4.78
N GLU A 382 -11.84 -9.50 -5.19
CA GLU A 382 -10.73 -9.06 -6.07
C GLU A 382 -11.23 -8.53 -7.42
N ARG A 383 -12.30 -9.12 -7.96
CA ARG A 383 -12.90 -8.72 -9.23
C ARG A 383 -13.74 -7.45 -9.14
N LEU A 384 -14.51 -7.27 -8.07
CA LEU A 384 -15.49 -6.18 -7.97
C LEU A 384 -14.98 -4.96 -7.19
N PHE A 385 -14.27 -5.19 -6.09
CA PHE A 385 -13.77 -4.12 -5.22
C PHE A 385 -12.55 -4.56 -4.39
N PRO A 386 -11.34 -4.59 -4.98
CA PRO A 386 -10.11 -5.11 -4.33
C PRO A 386 -9.51 -4.17 -3.27
N TYR A 387 -10.15 -3.03 -3.01
CA TYR A 387 -9.63 -1.97 -2.13
C TYR A 387 -10.04 -2.19 -0.67
N VAL A 388 -10.13 -3.44 -0.19
CA VAL A 388 -10.62 -3.80 1.15
C VAL A 388 -9.76 -4.88 1.79
N THR A 389 -9.83 -4.99 3.11
CA THR A 389 -9.24 -6.11 3.85
C THR A 389 -10.22 -7.28 3.88
N LEU A 390 -9.82 -8.43 3.35
CA LEU A 390 -10.56 -9.68 3.47
C LEU A 390 -10.41 -10.25 4.88
N VAL A 391 -11.52 -10.64 5.51
CA VAL A 391 -11.56 -11.29 6.81
C VAL A 391 -12.06 -12.72 6.66
N PHE A 392 -11.23 -13.69 7.03
CA PHE A 392 -11.60 -15.11 7.05
C PHE A 392 -11.91 -15.54 8.49
N LYS A 393 -13.16 -15.94 8.74
CA LYS A 393 -13.61 -16.45 10.04
C LYS A 393 -13.30 -17.94 10.14
N GLU A 394 -12.58 -18.32 11.19
CA GLU A 394 -12.13 -19.67 11.46
C GLU A 394 -12.83 -20.21 12.71
N LEU A 395 -13.55 -21.30 12.52
CA LEU A 395 -14.28 -21.97 13.61
C LEU A 395 -13.46 -23.09 14.27
N ASN A 396 -12.41 -23.56 13.60
CA ASN A 396 -11.62 -24.71 14.00
C ASN A 396 -10.13 -24.39 14.04
N TRP A 397 -9.38 -25.18 14.80
CA TRP A 397 -7.93 -25.15 14.81
C TRP A 397 -7.31 -26.46 14.33
N PRO A 398 -6.24 -26.42 13.50
CA PRO A 398 -5.64 -25.23 12.89
C PRO A 398 -6.55 -24.58 11.83
N PRO A 399 -6.37 -23.27 11.55
CA PRO A 399 -7.19 -22.54 10.60
C PRO A 399 -7.00 -23.05 9.16
N SER A 400 -8.09 -23.12 8.41
CA SER A 400 -8.13 -23.73 7.07
C SER A 400 -7.98 -22.73 5.92
N ALA A 401 -8.40 -21.48 6.11
CA ALA A 401 -8.28 -20.42 5.11
C ALA A 401 -6.82 -20.16 4.74
N PRO A 402 -5.83 -20.13 5.66
CA PRO A 402 -4.45 -19.89 5.27
C PRO A 402 -3.96 -20.84 4.20
N GLN A 403 -4.23 -22.14 4.33
CA GLN A 403 -3.87 -23.14 3.31
C GLN A 403 -4.69 -22.96 2.03
N THR A 404 -5.99 -22.66 2.15
CA THR A 404 -6.92 -22.51 1.03
C THR A 404 -6.60 -21.31 0.14
N VAL A 405 -6.18 -20.19 0.75
CA VAL A 405 -5.86 -18.94 0.07
C VAL A 405 -4.37 -18.82 -0.24
N THR A 406 -3.55 -19.78 0.20
CA THR A 406 -2.15 -19.89 -0.23
C THR A 406 -2.15 -20.10 -1.76
N GLY A 407 -1.65 -19.10 -2.49
CA GLY A 407 -1.64 -19.10 -3.96
C GLY A 407 -2.76 -18.30 -4.62
N LEU A 408 -3.70 -17.74 -3.84
CA LEU A 408 -4.53 -16.64 -4.34
C LEU A 408 -3.68 -15.36 -4.32
N SER A 409 -3.57 -14.69 -5.46
CA SER A 409 -2.91 -13.38 -5.58
C SER A 409 -3.79 -12.29 -4.95
N LEU A 410 -3.96 -12.33 -3.63
CA LEU A 410 -4.74 -11.34 -2.90
C LEU A 410 -4.07 -9.97 -3.02
N SER A 411 -4.88 -8.95 -3.32
CA SER A 411 -4.42 -7.58 -3.46
C SER A 411 -3.91 -7.04 -2.13
N GLN A 412 -4.50 -7.46 -1.01
CA GLN A 412 -4.29 -6.91 0.32
C GLN A 412 -3.87 -7.96 1.34
N ARG A 413 -3.26 -7.50 2.45
CA ARG A 413 -3.01 -8.34 3.63
C ARG A 413 -4.37 -8.71 4.24
N PRO A 414 -4.74 -10.00 4.28
CA PRO A 414 -6.00 -10.43 4.89
C PRO A 414 -5.92 -10.45 6.42
N ALA A 415 -7.10 -10.50 7.06
CA ALA A 415 -7.25 -10.74 8.48
C ALA A 415 -7.84 -12.13 8.74
N LEU A 416 -7.43 -12.76 9.85
CA LEU A 416 -8.01 -13.99 10.36
C LEU A 416 -8.82 -13.68 11.61
N HIS A 417 -10.10 -14.06 11.60
CA HIS A 417 -10.99 -13.97 12.74
C HIS A 417 -11.05 -15.33 13.43
N LEU A 418 -10.41 -15.42 14.60
CA LEU A 418 -10.24 -16.62 15.39
C LEU A 418 -11.16 -16.58 16.61
N ASN A 419 -11.86 -17.69 16.86
CA ASN A 419 -12.58 -17.87 18.12
C ASN A 419 -11.60 -18.37 19.22
N THR A 420 -11.59 -17.71 20.38
CA THR A 420 -10.71 -18.10 21.51
C THR A 420 -10.91 -19.51 22.01
N ALA A 421 -12.12 -20.07 21.92
CA ALA A 421 -12.42 -21.45 22.31
C ALA A 421 -11.74 -22.48 21.41
N ALA A 422 -11.42 -22.12 20.15
CA ALA A 422 -10.75 -23.00 19.21
C ALA A 422 -9.21 -22.95 19.35
N LEU A 423 -8.64 -21.94 20.02
CA LEU A 423 -7.19 -21.79 20.15
C LEU A 423 -6.60 -22.88 21.07
N PRO A 424 -5.48 -23.52 20.69
CA PRO A 424 -4.76 -24.40 21.58
C PRO A 424 -4.23 -23.64 22.80
N LYS A 425 -3.89 -24.39 23.85
CA LYS A 425 -3.35 -23.83 25.09
C LYS A 425 -1.84 -24.07 25.17
N GLY A 426 -1.09 -23.11 25.70
CA GLY A 426 0.33 -23.26 25.99
C GLY A 426 1.27 -22.85 24.85
N GLN A 427 2.54 -23.23 24.97
CA GLN A 427 3.67 -22.63 24.25
C GLN A 427 3.68 -22.91 22.73
N GLU A 428 3.13 -24.04 22.28
CA GLU A 428 2.99 -24.39 20.84
C GLU A 428 2.00 -23.49 20.10
N THR A 429 1.07 -22.86 20.83
CA THR A 429 0.12 -21.89 20.28
C THR A 429 0.83 -20.60 19.91
N LEU A 430 1.80 -20.20 20.73
CA LEU A 430 2.53 -18.94 20.58
C LEU A 430 3.41 -18.94 19.32
N SER A 431 4.11 -20.04 19.04
CA SER A 431 4.95 -20.15 17.83
C SER A 431 4.12 -20.06 16.55
N PHE A 432 3.00 -20.78 16.48
CA PHE A 432 2.15 -20.76 15.30
C PHE A 432 1.43 -19.42 15.10
N VAL A 433 0.97 -18.78 16.19
CA VAL A 433 0.37 -17.44 16.13
C VAL A 433 1.39 -16.43 15.60
N VAL A 434 2.65 -16.50 16.03
CA VAL A 434 3.73 -15.66 15.51
C VAL A 434 3.95 -15.86 14.00
N ASP A 435 3.86 -17.09 13.50
CA ASP A 435 3.99 -17.36 12.06
C ASP A 435 2.78 -16.83 11.25
N LEU A 436 1.56 -16.87 11.82
CA LEU A 436 0.38 -16.25 11.21
C LEU A 436 0.50 -14.73 11.19
N MET A 437 1.03 -14.16 12.27
CA MET A 437 1.27 -12.73 12.47
C MET A 437 2.21 -12.12 11.42
N ASP A 438 3.02 -12.90 10.71
CA ASP A 438 3.80 -12.37 9.58
C ASP A 438 2.93 -12.15 8.33
N ARG A 439 1.81 -12.87 8.20
CA ARG A 439 0.99 -12.93 6.97
C ARG A 439 -0.42 -12.34 7.11
N TYR A 440 -0.95 -12.29 8.33
CA TYR A 440 -2.33 -11.91 8.62
C TYR A 440 -2.38 -10.87 9.73
N ASP A 441 -3.40 -10.01 9.67
CA ASP A 441 -3.89 -9.34 10.87
C ASP A 441 -4.77 -10.34 11.65
N LEU A 442 -4.74 -10.31 12.98
CA LEU A 442 -5.49 -11.27 13.79
C LEU A 442 -6.61 -10.57 14.54
N ILE A 443 -7.83 -11.10 14.43
CA ILE A 443 -9.00 -10.71 15.20
C ILE A 443 -9.32 -11.88 16.11
N VAL A 444 -9.34 -11.65 17.41
CA VAL A 444 -9.56 -12.69 18.41
C VAL A 444 -10.85 -12.40 19.15
N GLU A 445 -11.84 -13.28 19.00
CA GLU A 445 -13.14 -13.17 19.67
C GLU A 445 -13.04 -13.67 21.11
N ASP A 446 -13.25 -12.78 22.09
CA ASP A 446 -13.18 -13.11 23.52
C ASP A 446 -14.52 -13.64 24.04
N ASP A 447 -14.58 -14.95 24.31
CA ASP A 447 -15.79 -15.63 24.79
C ASP A 447 -16.03 -15.48 26.31
N LYS A 448 -15.23 -14.70 27.04
CA LYS A 448 -15.28 -14.38 28.49
C LYS A 448 -15.27 -15.56 29.48
N ILE A 449 -15.68 -16.78 29.08
CA ILE A 449 -15.91 -17.94 29.95
C ILE A 449 -14.67 -18.84 30.06
N ASN A 450 -13.81 -18.89 29.03
CA ASN A 450 -12.68 -19.84 28.96
C ASN A 450 -11.35 -19.27 28.41
N SER A 451 -11.27 -17.97 28.14
CA SER A 451 -10.27 -17.31 27.28
C SER A 451 -9.16 -16.55 28.02
N ALA A 452 -9.29 -16.33 29.33
CA ALA A 452 -8.42 -15.42 30.10
C ALA A 452 -6.92 -15.76 30.03
N GLY A 453 -6.57 -17.06 30.06
CA GLY A 453 -5.17 -17.50 29.97
C GLY A 453 -4.56 -17.28 28.59
N VAL A 454 -5.28 -17.65 27.52
CA VAL A 454 -4.82 -17.49 26.13
C VAL A 454 -4.67 -16.01 25.78
N LEU A 455 -5.60 -15.17 26.22
CA LEU A 455 -5.55 -13.73 25.99
C LEU A 455 -4.38 -13.08 26.75
N ALA A 456 -4.10 -13.53 27.99
CA ALA A 456 -2.96 -13.05 28.75
C ALA A 456 -1.62 -13.43 28.08
N ASP A 457 -1.50 -14.66 27.58
CA ASP A 457 -0.31 -15.13 26.87
C ASP A 457 -0.09 -14.35 25.56
N LEU A 458 -1.16 -14.06 24.80
CA LEU A 458 -1.11 -13.24 23.58
C LEU A 458 -0.69 -11.79 23.89
N LYS A 459 -1.26 -11.19 24.93
CA LYS A 459 -0.88 -9.85 25.39
C LYS A 459 0.58 -9.80 25.83
N GLN A 460 1.03 -10.84 26.53
CA GLN A 460 2.41 -10.98 26.97
C GLN A 460 3.37 -11.12 25.78
N LEU A 461 3.03 -11.89 24.75
CA LEU A 461 3.78 -11.99 23.49
C LEU A 461 4.01 -10.62 22.85
N ILE A 462 2.94 -9.83 22.69
CA ILE A 462 2.98 -8.49 22.10
C ILE A 462 3.87 -7.55 22.92
N THR A 463 3.87 -7.73 24.25
CA THR A 463 4.59 -6.86 25.19
C THR A 463 6.07 -7.28 25.37
N GLN A 464 6.40 -8.57 25.28
CA GLN A 464 7.73 -9.12 25.58
C GLN A 464 8.62 -9.35 24.36
N GLY A 465 8.08 -9.43 23.15
CA GLY A 465 8.84 -9.86 21.97
C GLY A 465 8.82 -8.85 20.82
N LYS A 466 9.98 -8.25 20.54
CA LYS A 466 10.41 -7.69 19.23
C LYS A 466 9.25 -7.39 18.27
N ARG A 467 8.60 -6.22 18.38
CA ARG A 467 7.68 -5.71 17.34
C ARG A 467 8.36 -5.88 15.98
N ARG A 468 7.94 -6.87 15.18
CA ARG A 468 8.17 -6.82 13.74
C ARG A 468 7.23 -5.75 13.23
N ALA A 469 7.74 -4.83 12.43
CA ALA A 469 6.93 -3.74 11.89
C ALA A 469 5.74 -4.34 11.13
N ASN A 470 4.52 -3.89 11.45
CA ASN A 470 3.26 -4.13 10.72
C ASN A 470 2.39 -5.35 11.11
N THR A 471 2.48 -5.87 12.34
CA THR A 471 1.49 -6.87 12.81
C THR A 471 0.56 -6.30 13.87
N ASN A 472 -0.75 -6.47 13.66
CA ASN A 472 -1.80 -6.07 14.59
C ASN A 472 -2.62 -7.27 15.08
N ILE A 473 -2.88 -7.31 16.39
CA ILE A 473 -3.84 -8.24 17.02
C ILE A 473 -4.95 -7.39 17.65
N TYR A 474 -6.19 -7.66 17.27
CA TYR A 474 -7.37 -6.97 17.74
C TYR A 474 -8.24 -7.93 18.57
N ILE A 475 -8.81 -7.41 19.66
CA ILE A 475 -9.68 -8.19 20.53
C ILE A 475 -11.13 -7.76 20.29
N LEU A 476 -11.92 -8.65 19.72
CA LEU A 476 -13.36 -8.44 19.54
C LEU A 476 -14.08 -8.97 20.79
N ASN A 477 -14.55 -8.05 21.62
CA ASN A 477 -15.39 -8.41 22.76
C ASN A 477 -16.84 -8.53 22.30
N ASN A 478 -17.49 -9.65 22.59
CA ASN A 478 -18.94 -9.72 22.48
C ASN A 478 -19.53 -8.71 23.48
N GLN A 479 -20.12 -7.63 22.95
CA GLN A 479 -20.91 -6.72 23.76
C GLN A 479 -22.11 -7.50 24.31
N PRO A 480 -22.45 -7.29 25.60
CA PRO A 480 -23.50 -8.05 26.28
C PRO A 480 -24.89 -7.87 25.66
#